data_AF-A0A414LFR4-F1
#
_entry.id   AF-A0A414LFR4-F1
#
_cell.length_a   1.000
_cell.length_b   1.000
_cell.length_c   1.000
_cell.angle_alpha   90.00
_cell.angle_beta   90.00
_cell.angle_gamma   90.00
#
_symmetry.space_group_name_H-M   'P 1'
#
loop_
_entity.id
_entity.type
_entity.pdbx_description
1 polymer ?
#
loop_
_entity_poly.entity_id
_entity_poly.type
_entity_poly.pdbx_seq_one_letter_code
_entity_poly.pdbx_strand_id
1 'polypeptide(L)'
;MSFQINDRLYWPEGKRKAFTLSYDDGIEQDRRLVRMMNERKVRGTFNLNSGLFGRKGRVAAGKKEVDHIKIPAEEIIRLYENHEVAGHGVNHESMYGMDTARCAEEILTCRKELEQITGRPLTGFAYAFGAVDENILNAVRLSGIFYARTITSTYKFDIPLDFLQWNPTCHHDDERVMELADAFLSDDFYFSMYSPAKLFYVWGHSYEFDQNDNWDHMEKLLDKVAFKDDVWYATNGQIQSYVDAYRKLIFSVDSTKVFNPTCTSIWLGGIFSEKTVEVKPGEITELLPAIEM
;
A
#
# COMPACT_ATOMS: atom_id res chain seq x y z
N MET A 1 -36.51 -9.87 -8.52
CA MET A 1 -36.16 -8.52 -8.04
C MET A 1 -35.12 -8.70 -6.96
N SER A 2 -33.93 -8.14 -7.18
CA SER A 2 -32.81 -8.17 -6.24
C SER A 2 -32.51 -6.74 -5.81
N PHE A 3 -32.19 -6.53 -4.54
CA PHE A 3 -31.84 -5.21 -4.02
C PHE A 3 -30.34 -5.13 -3.75
N GLN A 4 -29.77 -3.95 -3.93
CA GLN A 4 -28.42 -3.62 -3.49
C GLN A 4 -28.45 -2.59 -2.36
N ILE A 5 -27.73 -2.89 -1.30
CA ILE A 5 -27.49 -1.98 -0.18
C ILE A 5 -26.28 -1.08 -0.50
N ASN A 6 -26.34 0.18 -0.08
CA ASN A 6 -25.26 1.17 -0.27
C ASN A 6 -24.29 1.19 0.92
N ASP A 7 -23.65 0.05 1.18
CA ASP A 7 -22.71 -0.19 2.29
C ASP A 7 -21.27 -0.46 1.80
N ARG A 8 -21.00 -0.24 0.51
CA ARG A 8 -19.70 -0.51 -0.09
C ARG A 8 -18.74 0.64 0.19
N LEU A 9 -17.49 0.31 0.48
CA LEU A 9 -16.43 1.29 0.72
C LEU A 9 -16.19 2.14 -0.53
N TYR A 10 -16.10 3.45 -0.34
CA TYR A 10 -15.46 4.41 -1.23
C TYR A 10 -14.26 5.03 -0.51
N TRP A 11 -13.28 5.55 -1.27
CA TRP A 11 -12.13 6.24 -0.69
C TRP A 11 -12.55 7.61 -0.12
N PRO A 12 -11.68 8.28 0.68
CA PRO A 12 -11.99 9.58 1.25
C PRO A 12 -12.59 10.56 0.24
N GLU A 13 -13.57 11.35 0.69
CA GLU A 13 -14.33 12.29 -0.15
C GLU A 13 -15.16 11.61 -1.27
N GLY A 14 -15.46 10.31 -1.12
CA GLY A 14 -16.25 9.57 -2.10
C GLY A 14 -15.47 9.20 -3.37
N LYS A 15 -14.13 9.25 -3.33
CA LYS A 15 -13.28 8.91 -4.47
C LYS A 15 -13.42 7.43 -4.83
N ARG A 16 -13.34 7.13 -6.13
CA ARG A 16 -13.51 5.77 -6.69
C ARG A 16 -12.19 5.05 -6.89
N LYS A 17 -11.06 5.75 -6.79
CA LYS A 17 -9.74 5.23 -7.13
C LYS A 17 -8.75 5.61 -6.02
N ALA A 18 -7.85 4.69 -5.68
CA ALA A 18 -6.69 4.95 -4.82
C ALA A 18 -5.43 4.41 -5.48
N PHE A 19 -4.34 5.16 -5.38
CA PHE A 19 -3.04 4.79 -5.93
C PHE A 19 -1.98 4.82 -4.83
N THR A 20 -1.18 3.75 -4.76
CA THR A 20 -0.05 3.62 -3.83
C THR A 20 1.13 2.92 -4.48
N LEU A 21 2.32 3.31 -4.02
CA LEU A 21 3.60 2.77 -4.42
C LEU A 21 4.31 2.13 -3.22
N SER A 22 5.02 1.02 -3.44
CA SER A 22 5.82 0.35 -2.41
C SER A 22 7.21 0.02 -2.94
N TYR A 23 8.23 0.62 -2.35
CA TYR A 23 9.62 0.47 -2.79
C TYR A 23 10.49 -0.06 -1.67
N ASP A 24 11.43 -0.92 -2.01
CA ASP A 24 12.20 -1.65 -1.02
C ASP A 24 13.63 -1.15 -0.89
N ASP A 25 14.32 -1.73 0.07
CA ASP A 25 15.76 -1.66 0.28
C ASP A 25 16.33 -0.36 0.81
N GLY A 26 15.69 0.79 0.59
CA GLY A 26 16.19 2.07 1.11
C GLY A 26 17.54 2.44 0.50
N ILE A 27 17.56 2.65 -0.81
CA ILE A 27 18.78 2.79 -1.60
C ILE A 27 18.92 4.18 -2.21
N GLU A 28 20.13 4.56 -2.63
CA GLU A 28 20.42 5.93 -3.08
C GLU A 28 19.57 6.42 -4.25
N GLN A 29 19.14 5.52 -5.13
CA GLN A 29 18.22 5.81 -6.24
C GLN A 29 16.85 6.31 -5.76
N ASP A 30 16.45 5.99 -4.52
CA ASP A 30 15.23 6.52 -3.91
C ASP A 30 15.23 8.05 -3.89
N ARG A 31 16.40 8.70 -3.79
CA ARG A 31 16.50 10.18 -3.84
C ARG A 31 15.93 10.76 -5.13
N ARG A 32 16.09 10.05 -6.26
CA ARG A 32 15.51 10.47 -7.55
C ARG A 32 14.03 10.13 -7.60
N LEU A 33 13.65 8.92 -7.19
CA LEU A 33 12.26 8.48 -7.18
C LEU A 33 11.36 9.35 -6.30
N VAL A 34 11.76 9.58 -5.05
CA VAL A 34 11.08 10.46 -4.09
C VAL A 34 10.87 11.86 -4.66
N ARG A 35 11.89 12.43 -5.32
CA ARG A 35 11.77 13.74 -5.96
C ARG A 35 10.66 13.74 -7.02
N MET A 36 10.66 12.77 -7.92
CA MET A 36 9.64 12.65 -8.98
C MET A 36 8.22 12.46 -8.39
N MET A 37 8.11 11.68 -7.31
CA MET A 37 6.84 11.45 -6.61
C MET A 37 6.34 12.71 -5.92
N ASN A 38 7.21 13.43 -5.21
CA ASN A 38 6.89 14.69 -4.52
C ASN A 38 6.42 15.78 -5.49
N GLU A 39 7.13 15.95 -6.62
CA GLU A 39 6.75 16.90 -7.68
C GLU A 39 5.33 16.64 -8.20
N ARG A 40 4.87 15.39 -8.14
CA ARG A 40 3.57 14.93 -8.65
C ARG A 40 2.52 14.70 -7.56
N LYS A 41 2.86 15.02 -6.30
CA LYS A 41 2.03 14.76 -5.10
C LYS A 41 1.58 13.30 -4.96
N VAL A 42 2.38 12.37 -5.48
CA VAL A 42 2.16 10.93 -5.33
C VAL A 42 2.82 10.46 -4.04
N ARG A 43 2.10 9.64 -3.27
CA ARG A 43 2.61 9.06 -2.02
C ARG A 43 2.99 7.59 -2.23
N GLY A 44 3.80 7.08 -1.32
CA GLY A 44 4.23 5.70 -1.32
C GLY A 44 4.86 5.31 0.01
N THR A 45 5.23 4.05 0.09
CA THR A 45 5.78 3.39 1.27
C THR A 45 7.16 2.83 0.91
N PHE A 46 8.16 3.15 1.72
CA PHE A 46 9.54 2.67 1.55
C PHE A 46 9.86 1.67 2.65
N ASN A 47 10.11 0.41 2.25
CA ASN A 47 10.38 -0.71 3.15
C ASN A 47 11.89 -0.84 3.35
N LEU A 48 12.37 -0.47 4.55
CA LEU A 48 13.80 -0.30 4.81
C LEU A 48 14.40 -1.47 5.59
N ASN A 49 15.67 -1.77 5.33
CA ASN A 49 16.43 -2.73 6.14
C ASN A 49 17.26 -2.01 7.20
N SER A 50 16.87 -2.14 8.46
CA SER A 50 17.42 -1.31 9.54
C SER A 50 18.91 -1.55 9.82
N GLY A 51 19.40 -2.78 9.62
CA GLY A 51 20.79 -3.18 9.84
C GLY A 51 21.76 -2.85 8.69
N LEU A 52 21.23 -2.31 7.58
CA LEU A 52 22.00 -2.10 6.36
C LEU A 52 22.29 -0.63 6.03
N PHE A 53 21.81 0.34 6.83
CA PHE A 53 22.02 1.77 6.54
C PHE A 53 23.48 2.14 6.28
N GLY A 54 23.71 2.96 5.25
CA GLY A 54 25.04 3.42 4.83
C GLY A 54 25.96 2.36 4.22
N ARG A 55 25.54 1.09 4.13
CA ARG A 55 26.35 0.04 3.50
C ARG A 55 26.44 0.28 2.00
N LYS A 56 27.64 0.06 1.46
CA LYS A 56 27.92 0.15 0.02
C LYS A 56 27.98 -1.24 -0.57
N GLY A 57 27.33 -1.42 -1.70
CA GLY A 57 27.29 -2.67 -2.44
C GLY A 57 26.94 -2.43 -3.90
N ARG A 58 26.82 -3.52 -4.64
CA ARG A 58 26.38 -3.55 -6.05
C ARG A 58 25.43 -4.71 -6.23
N VAL A 59 24.53 -4.62 -7.20
CA VAL A 59 23.53 -5.65 -7.51
C VAL A 59 23.57 -5.99 -9.00
N ALA A 60 23.57 -7.28 -9.30
CA ALA A 60 23.67 -7.84 -10.66
C ALA A 60 22.47 -8.75 -11.00
N ALA A 61 21.29 -8.44 -10.46
CA ALA A 61 20.06 -9.20 -10.69
C ALA A 61 19.32 -8.86 -12.01
N GLY A 62 19.69 -7.76 -12.68
CA GLY A 62 19.06 -7.27 -13.92
C GLY A 62 19.98 -7.26 -15.14
N LYS A 63 19.70 -6.38 -16.10
CA LYS A 63 20.45 -6.29 -17.38
C LYS A 63 21.92 -5.90 -17.22
N LYS A 64 22.25 -5.13 -16.18
CA LYS A 64 23.64 -4.76 -15.84
C LYS A 64 23.81 -4.59 -14.34
N GLU A 65 25.06 -4.67 -13.90
CA GLU A 65 25.43 -4.42 -12.53
C GLU A 65 25.41 -2.91 -12.23
N VAL A 66 24.71 -2.53 -11.16
CA VAL A 66 24.59 -1.13 -10.70
C VAL A 66 24.90 -1.03 -9.22
N ASP A 67 25.08 0.19 -8.76
CA ASP A 67 25.31 0.46 -7.34
C ASP A 67 24.05 0.18 -6.52
N HIS A 68 24.25 -0.47 -5.39
CA HIS A 68 23.22 -0.83 -4.43
C HIS A 68 23.67 -0.32 -3.05
N ILE A 69 23.66 1.00 -2.92
CA ILE A 69 24.14 1.72 -1.75
C ILE A 69 22.93 2.08 -0.89
N LYS A 70 22.96 1.68 0.38
CA LYS A 70 21.89 1.92 1.34
C LYS A 70 21.96 3.36 1.88
N ILE A 71 20.81 4.00 1.98
CA ILE A 71 20.67 5.36 2.55
C ILE A 71 21.21 5.36 3.99
N PRO A 72 22.02 6.37 4.39
CA PRO A 72 22.43 6.56 5.78
C PRO A 72 21.24 6.86 6.70
N ALA A 73 21.29 6.39 7.94
CA ALA A 73 20.17 6.50 8.89
C ALA A 73 19.73 7.95 9.13
N GLU A 74 20.69 8.88 9.16
CA GLU A 74 20.49 10.31 9.35
C GLU A 74 19.70 11.00 8.22
N GLU A 75 19.63 10.38 7.02
CA GLU A 75 18.90 10.95 5.88
C GLU A 75 17.43 10.51 5.83
N ILE A 76 17.07 9.39 6.48
CA ILE A 76 15.78 8.71 6.33
C ILE A 76 14.60 9.65 6.53
N ILE A 77 14.60 10.41 7.63
CA ILE A 77 13.47 11.29 7.98
C ILE A 77 13.26 12.38 6.95
N ARG A 78 14.36 12.98 6.49
CA ARG A 78 14.31 14.06 5.49
C ARG A 78 13.94 13.51 4.12
N LEU A 79 14.50 12.37 3.73
CA LEU A 79 14.27 11.77 2.42
C LEU A 79 12.79 11.34 2.29
N TYR A 80 12.24 10.67 3.29
CA TYR A 80 10.90 10.09 3.20
C TYR A 80 9.82 10.93 3.90
N GLU A 81 10.01 12.24 4.10
CA GLU A 81 9.10 13.09 4.90
C GLU A 81 7.62 13.05 4.46
N ASN A 82 7.38 12.94 3.15
CA ASN A 82 6.04 12.87 2.56
C ASN A 82 5.57 11.43 2.29
N HIS A 83 6.40 10.46 2.65
CA HIS A 83 6.19 9.04 2.40
C HIS A 83 6.09 8.27 3.72
N GLU A 84 5.71 7.02 3.63
CA GLU A 84 5.75 6.11 4.76
C GLU A 84 7.08 5.37 4.80
N VAL A 85 7.59 5.13 6.00
CA VAL A 85 8.69 4.21 6.26
C VAL A 85 8.09 2.95 6.89
N ALA A 86 8.38 1.80 6.29
CA ALA A 86 7.94 0.48 6.71
C ALA A 86 9.14 -0.47 6.85
N GLY A 87 8.95 -1.64 7.46
CA GLY A 87 10.03 -2.61 7.69
C GLY A 87 10.27 -3.56 6.52
N HIS A 88 11.52 -3.95 6.32
CA HIS A 88 11.92 -4.97 5.35
C HIS A 88 12.92 -5.98 5.96
N GLY A 89 12.79 -6.23 7.26
CA GLY A 89 13.78 -7.00 8.04
C GLY A 89 15.03 -6.17 8.38
N VAL A 90 15.93 -6.74 9.17
CA VAL A 90 17.18 -6.09 9.58
C VAL A 90 18.20 -6.21 8.45
N ASN A 91 18.39 -7.43 7.92
CA ASN A 91 19.49 -7.76 7.01
C ASN A 91 19.03 -8.19 5.60
N HIS A 92 17.74 -8.05 5.28
CA HIS A 92 17.14 -8.60 4.06
C HIS A 92 17.31 -10.14 3.98
N GLU A 93 17.16 -10.82 5.11
CA GLU A 93 17.23 -12.29 5.17
C GLU A 93 15.91 -12.93 4.71
N SER A 94 16.00 -14.05 3.99
CA SER A 94 14.82 -14.87 3.74
C SER A 94 14.43 -15.59 5.03
N MET A 95 13.35 -15.14 5.67
CA MET A 95 12.79 -15.80 6.85
C MET A 95 12.10 -17.15 6.52
N TYR A 96 11.96 -17.51 5.24
CA TYR A 96 11.23 -18.70 4.83
C TYR A 96 11.86 -19.98 5.38
N GLY A 97 11.07 -20.79 6.08
CA GLY A 97 11.52 -21.99 6.78
C GLY A 97 12.22 -21.74 8.12
N MET A 98 12.31 -20.49 8.60
CA MET A 98 12.73 -20.19 9.96
C MET A 98 11.62 -20.53 10.97
N ASP A 99 11.99 -20.75 12.24
CA ASP A 99 11.00 -20.84 13.31
C ASP A 99 10.47 -19.44 13.71
N THR A 100 9.28 -19.42 14.28
CA THR A 100 8.56 -18.18 14.64
C THR A 100 9.36 -17.25 15.54
N ALA A 101 10.21 -17.76 16.43
CA ALA A 101 10.98 -16.92 17.34
C ALA A 101 12.06 -16.12 16.59
N ARG A 102 12.76 -16.76 15.66
CA ARG A 102 13.73 -16.07 14.78
C ARG A 102 13.06 -15.10 13.83
N CYS A 103 11.91 -15.46 13.25
CA CYS A 103 11.12 -14.52 12.45
C CYS A 103 10.73 -13.28 13.28
N ALA A 104 10.24 -13.48 14.51
CA ALA A 104 9.84 -12.39 15.38
C ALA A 104 11.03 -11.49 15.77
N GLU A 105 12.21 -12.05 16.02
CA GLU A 105 13.42 -11.27 16.32
C GLU A 105 13.80 -10.35 15.15
N GLU A 106 13.81 -10.88 13.93
CA GLU A 106 14.12 -10.09 12.71
C GLU A 106 13.11 -8.96 12.50
N ILE A 107 11.82 -9.24 12.70
CA ILE A 107 10.75 -8.24 12.53
C ILE A 107 10.81 -7.18 13.63
N LEU A 108 10.89 -7.59 14.91
CA LEU A 108 10.85 -6.68 16.05
C LEU A 108 12.10 -5.82 16.16
N THR A 109 13.27 -6.37 15.81
CA THR A 109 14.52 -5.59 15.77
C THR A 109 14.43 -4.51 14.70
N CYS A 110 14.04 -4.88 13.48
CA CYS A 110 13.83 -3.94 12.39
C CYS A 110 12.85 -2.83 12.77
N ARG A 111 11.69 -3.23 13.30
CA ARG A 111 10.65 -2.32 13.75
C ARG A 111 11.17 -1.36 14.83
N LYS A 112 11.82 -1.87 15.88
CA LYS A 112 12.36 -1.06 16.98
C LYS A 112 13.35 -0.01 16.50
N GLU A 113 14.27 -0.37 15.62
CA GLU A 113 15.29 0.55 15.09
C GLU A 113 14.67 1.64 14.21
N LEU A 114 13.72 1.27 13.35
CA LEU A 114 12.99 2.24 12.53
C LEU A 114 12.08 3.15 13.36
N GLU A 115 11.45 2.65 14.40
CA GLU A 115 10.64 3.45 15.34
C GLU A 115 11.51 4.47 16.10
N GLN A 116 12.75 4.12 16.46
CA GLN A 116 13.71 5.06 17.06
C GLN A 116 14.07 6.21 16.12
N ILE A 117 14.21 5.94 14.82
CA ILE A 117 14.54 6.94 13.81
C ILE A 117 13.30 7.81 13.50
N THR A 118 12.13 7.18 13.37
CA THR A 118 10.90 7.84 12.90
C THR A 118 10.07 8.49 14.01
N GLY A 119 10.30 8.11 15.28
CA GLY A 119 9.57 8.65 16.43
C GLY A 119 8.09 8.26 16.46
N ARG A 120 7.66 7.28 15.66
CA ARG A 120 6.27 6.81 15.56
C ARG A 120 6.21 5.30 15.47
N PRO A 121 5.13 4.66 15.94
CA PRO A 121 4.93 3.22 15.75
C PRO A 121 4.91 2.86 14.27
N LEU A 122 5.55 1.74 13.93
CA LEU A 122 5.64 1.24 12.56
C LEU A 122 4.80 -0.05 12.45
N THR A 123 3.87 -0.08 11.50
CA THR A 123 2.89 -1.18 11.34
C THR A 123 2.93 -1.84 9.97
N GLY A 124 3.82 -1.37 9.09
CA GLY A 124 3.98 -1.87 7.72
C GLY A 124 5.18 -2.78 7.54
N PHE A 125 5.07 -3.75 6.63
CA PHE A 125 6.17 -4.63 6.30
C PHE A 125 6.17 -5.01 4.81
N ALA A 126 7.32 -5.41 4.28
CA ALA A 126 7.41 -6.15 3.03
C ALA A 126 8.25 -7.40 3.27
N TYR A 127 7.77 -8.54 2.80
CA TYR A 127 8.51 -9.79 2.94
C TYR A 127 9.71 -9.78 2.00
N ALA A 128 10.93 -9.97 2.53
CA ALA A 128 12.11 -10.18 1.70
C ALA A 128 11.84 -11.33 0.72
N PHE A 129 12.14 -11.12 -0.57
CA PHE A 129 11.85 -12.07 -1.66
C PHE A 129 10.36 -12.44 -1.83
N GLY A 130 9.44 -11.71 -1.18
CA GLY A 130 8.01 -12.02 -1.18
C GLY A 130 7.64 -13.37 -0.55
N ALA A 131 8.56 -14.00 0.17
CA ALA A 131 8.40 -15.35 0.70
C ALA A 131 7.61 -15.33 2.02
N VAL A 132 6.57 -16.15 2.10
CA VAL A 132 5.65 -16.21 3.24
C VAL A 132 5.33 -17.67 3.57
N ASP A 133 5.44 -18.02 4.84
CA ASP A 133 4.95 -19.28 5.41
C ASP A 133 4.16 -19.01 6.71
N GLU A 134 3.62 -20.06 7.33
CA GLU A 134 2.81 -19.94 8.56
C GLU A 134 3.61 -19.38 9.75
N ASN A 135 4.90 -19.69 9.87
CA ASN A 135 5.74 -19.19 10.97
C ASN A 135 5.95 -17.69 10.83
N ILE A 136 6.24 -17.22 9.61
CA ILE A 136 6.36 -15.80 9.29
C ILE A 136 5.04 -15.08 9.56
N LEU A 137 3.91 -15.61 9.08
CA LEU A 137 2.60 -14.98 9.30
C LEU A 137 2.26 -14.84 10.78
N ASN A 138 2.54 -15.88 11.57
CA ASN A 138 2.36 -15.83 13.02
C ASN A 138 3.28 -14.76 13.66
N ALA A 139 4.55 -14.71 13.27
CA ALA A 139 5.50 -13.74 13.79
C ALA A 139 5.10 -12.30 13.45
N VAL A 140 4.74 -12.01 12.20
CA VAL A 140 4.28 -10.68 11.76
C VAL A 140 3.04 -10.25 12.53
N ARG A 141 2.04 -11.13 12.66
CA ARG A 141 0.81 -10.84 13.40
C ARG A 141 1.07 -10.52 14.87
N LEU A 142 1.88 -11.33 15.54
CA LEU A 142 2.21 -11.14 16.96
C LEU A 142 3.15 -9.95 17.19
N SER A 143 3.89 -9.54 16.16
CA SER A 143 4.79 -8.38 16.20
C SER A 143 4.07 -7.04 15.95
N GLY A 144 2.74 -7.03 15.90
CA GLY A 144 1.95 -5.81 15.75
C GLY A 144 2.04 -5.14 14.38
N ILE A 145 2.41 -5.91 13.34
CA ILE A 145 2.33 -5.48 11.94
C ILE A 145 0.89 -5.64 11.45
N PHE A 146 0.38 -4.65 10.73
CA PHE A 146 -1.01 -4.60 10.25
C PHE A 146 -1.14 -4.85 8.75
N TYR A 147 -0.06 -4.62 7.99
CA TYR A 147 0.02 -5.06 6.60
C TYR A 147 1.42 -5.53 6.24
N ALA A 148 1.48 -6.48 5.31
CA ALA A 148 2.72 -6.96 4.75
C ALA A 148 2.58 -7.31 3.26
N ARG A 149 3.49 -6.80 2.43
CA ARG A 149 3.46 -6.99 0.96
C ARG A 149 4.19 -8.26 0.52
N THR A 150 3.57 -9.04 -0.37
CA THR A 150 4.21 -10.13 -1.13
C THR A 150 4.78 -9.60 -2.47
N ILE A 151 5.04 -10.47 -3.45
CA ILE A 151 5.45 -10.06 -4.81
C ILE A 151 4.53 -10.59 -5.92
N THR A 152 3.42 -11.23 -5.56
CA THR A 152 2.52 -11.86 -6.54
C THR A 152 1.64 -10.80 -7.20
N SER A 153 1.82 -10.57 -8.51
CA SER A 153 0.95 -9.68 -9.28
C SER A 153 -0.47 -10.24 -9.40
N THR A 154 -1.47 -9.45 -8.99
CA THR A 154 -2.88 -9.82 -9.14
C THR A 154 -3.48 -9.40 -10.46
N TYR A 155 -2.93 -8.35 -11.10
CA TYR A 155 -3.50 -7.65 -12.25
C TYR A 155 -4.94 -7.15 -12.03
N LYS A 156 -5.30 -6.92 -10.76
CA LYS A 156 -6.62 -6.46 -10.33
C LYS A 156 -6.49 -5.23 -9.44
N PHE A 157 -7.61 -4.56 -9.23
CA PHE A 157 -7.73 -3.38 -8.37
C PHE A 157 -8.50 -3.65 -7.07
N ASP A 158 -8.60 -4.92 -6.69
CA ASP A 158 -9.36 -5.33 -5.51
C ASP A 158 -8.67 -4.90 -4.22
N ILE A 159 -9.48 -4.51 -3.24
CA ILE A 159 -9.02 -4.29 -1.87
C ILE A 159 -8.77 -5.67 -1.23
N PRO A 160 -7.58 -5.92 -0.64
CA PRO A 160 -7.25 -7.24 -0.10
C PRO A 160 -8.12 -7.58 1.11
N LEU A 161 -8.54 -8.83 1.24
CA LEU A 161 -9.23 -9.30 2.44
C LEU A 161 -8.28 -9.39 3.65
N ASP A 162 -7.07 -9.92 3.43
CA ASP A 162 -6.01 -10.01 4.42
C ASP A 162 -4.84 -9.10 4.04
N PHE A 163 -4.60 -8.07 4.84
CA PHE A 163 -3.50 -7.13 4.62
C PHE A 163 -2.13 -7.73 4.99
N LEU A 164 -2.06 -8.81 5.75
CA LEU A 164 -0.80 -9.49 6.06
C LEU A 164 -0.29 -10.34 4.89
N GLN A 165 -1.10 -10.52 3.85
CA GLN A 165 -0.72 -11.12 2.57
C GLN A 165 -1.20 -10.23 1.43
N TRP A 166 -0.71 -9.00 1.41
CA TRP A 166 -1.13 -8.00 0.44
C TRP A 166 -0.36 -8.16 -0.87
N ASN A 167 -1.00 -8.82 -1.84
CA ASN A 167 -0.51 -8.96 -3.20
C ASN A 167 -0.66 -7.63 -3.97
N PRO A 168 0.39 -7.12 -4.64
CA PRO A 168 0.30 -5.93 -5.47
C PRO A 168 -0.51 -6.14 -6.76
N THR A 169 -0.92 -5.05 -7.41
CA THR A 169 -1.49 -5.11 -8.76
C THR A 169 -0.45 -5.62 -9.74
N CYS A 170 0.74 -5.00 -9.76
CA CYS A 170 1.87 -5.41 -10.59
C CYS A 170 3.21 -4.86 -10.07
N HIS A 171 4.32 -5.32 -10.67
CA HIS A 171 5.63 -4.68 -10.55
C HIS A 171 5.70 -3.41 -11.40
N HIS A 172 6.61 -2.47 -11.12
CA HIS A 172 6.73 -1.25 -11.94
C HIS A 172 7.26 -1.52 -13.35
N ASP A 173 7.98 -2.62 -13.54
CA ASP A 173 8.59 -3.03 -14.84
C ASP A 173 7.73 -4.08 -15.56
N ASP A 174 6.53 -4.32 -15.04
CA ASP A 174 5.56 -5.23 -15.65
C ASP A 174 5.12 -4.68 -17.01
N GLU A 175 5.15 -5.50 -18.06
CA GLU A 175 4.80 -5.08 -19.43
C GLU A 175 3.39 -4.50 -19.53
N ARG A 176 2.51 -4.85 -18.59
CA ARG A 176 1.11 -4.41 -18.54
C ARG A 176 0.90 -3.17 -17.69
N VAL A 177 1.91 -2.61 -17.03
CA VAL A 177 1.73 -1.51 -16.06
C VAL A 177 1.01 -0.29 -16.66
N MET A 178 1.28 0.05 -17.93
CA MET A 178 0.63 1.16 -18.61
C MET A 178 -0.82 0.82 -19.01
N GLU A 179 -1.09 -0.41 -19.47
CA GLU A 179 -2.45 -0.90 -19.73
C GLU A 179 -3.30 -0.89 -18.45
N LEU A 180 -2.70 -1.33 -17.33
CA LEU A 180 -3.33 -1.32 -16.02
C LEU A 180 -3.57 0.11 -15.54
N ALA A 181 -2.65 1.04 -15.79
CA ALA A 181 -2.86 2.45 -15.49
C ALA A 181 -4.04 3.04 -16.30
N ASP A 182 -4.17 2.69 -17.58
CA ASP A 182 -5.32 3.09 -18.40
C ASP A 182 -6.64 2.49 -17.85
N ALA A 183 -6.65 1.19 -17.53
CA ALA A 183 -7.82 0.52 -16.95
C ALA A 183 -8.19 1.04 -15.56
N PHE A 184 -7.19 1.42 -14.76
CA PHE A 184 -7.38 2.05 -13.45
C PHE A 184 -8.07 3.41 -13.58
N LEU A 185 -7.56 4.25 -14.49
CA LEU A 185 -8.07 5.60 -14.73
C LEU A 185 -9.42 5.60 -15.44
N SER A 186 -9.76 4.56 -16.21
CA SER A 186 -11.05 4.44 -16.87
C SER A 186 -12.22 4.51 -15.87
N ASP A 187 -13.30 5.17 -16.31
CA ASP A 187 -14.58 5.21 -15.59
C ASP A 187 -15.46 3.99 -15.89
N ASP A 188 -14.96 3.08 -16.71
CA ASP A 188 -15.59 1.79 -16.96
C ASP A 188 -15.91 1.07 -15.66
N PHE A 189 -17.05 0.38 -15.69
CA PHE A 189 -17.54 -0.38 -14.56
C PHE A 189 -16.53 -1.44 -14.11
N TYR A 190 -16.02 -1.29 -12.89
CA TYR A 190 -15.19 -2.29 -12.24
C TYR A 190 -16.05 -3.11 -11.29
N PHE A 191 -16.32 -4.35 -11.69
CA PHE A 191 -17.12 -5.25 -10.88
C PHE A 191 -16.27 -5.92 -9.81
N SER A 192 -16.55 -5.62 -8.55
CA SER A 192 -16.07 -6.38 -7.41
C SER A 192 -17.18 -6.51 -6.38
N MET A 193 -17.35 -7.73 -5.86
CA MET A 193 -18.37 -8.02 -4.84
C MET A 193 -18.05 -7.35 -3.49
N TYR A 194 -16.81 -6.89 -3.30
CA TYR A 194 -16.37 -6.22 -2.09
C TYR A 194 -16.63 -4.71 -2.16
N SER A 195 -16.09 -4.01 -3.16
CA SER A 195 -16.24 -2.57 -3.33
C SER A 195 -16.04 -2.17 -4.81
N PRO A 196 -16.80 -1.21 -5.34
CA PRO A 196 -16.57 -0.66 -6.68
C PRO A 196 -15.32 0.22 -6.76
N ALA A 197 -14.68 0.54 -5.63
CA ALA A 197 -13.51 1.40 -5.57
C ALA A 197 -12.25 0.62 -5.96
N LYS A 198 -11.49 1.17 -6.91
CA LYS A 198 -10.25 0.59 -7.44
C LYS A 198 -9.07 0.95 -6.51
N LEU A 199 -8.20 -0.01 -6.27
CA LEU A 199 -6.90 0.15 -5.62
C LEU A 199 -5.80 -0.26 -6.57
N PHE A 200 -5.04 0.69 -7.10
CA PHE A 200 -3.87 0.39 -7.93
C PHE A 200 -2.61 0.44 -7.09
N TYR A 201 -2.01 -0.73 -6.90
CA TYR A 201 -0.87 -0.94 -6.03
C TYR A 201 0.35 -1.45 -6.81
N VAL A 202 1.37 -0.60 -6.98
CA VAL A 202 2.59 -0.93 -7.74
C VAL A 202 3.79 -1.02 -6.80
N TRP A 203 4.70 -1.96 -7.06
CA TRP A 203 5.92 -2.13 -6.26
C TRP A 203 7.19 -2.26 -7.13
N GLY A 204 8.36 -2.13 -6.52
CA GLY A 204 9.65 -2.53 -7.09
C GLY A 204 10.85 -1.95 -6.37
N HIS A 205 12.01 -1.91 -7.02
CA HIS A 205 13.23 -1.34 -6.46
C HIS A 205 13.76 -0.19 -7.32
N SER A 206 14.15 0.92 -6.72
CA SER A 206 14.61 2.08 -7.50
C SER A 206 15.94 1.86 -8.23
N TYR A 207 16.75 0.86 -7.84
CA TYR A 207 17.97 0.48 -8.58
C TYR A 207 17.65 -0.18 -9.93
N GLU A 208 16.47 -0.79 -10.08
CA GLU A 208 16.08 -1.48 -11.31
C GLU A 208 16.01 -0.50 -12.48
N PHE A 209 15.66 0.77 -12.22
CA PHE A 209 15.66 1.81 -13.25
C PHE A 209 17.05 2.11 -13.81
N ASP A 210 18.08 2.05 -12.97
CA ASP A 210 19.47 2.15 -13.43
C ASP A 210 19.87 0.88 -14.20
N GLN A 211 19.47 -0.31 -13.74
CA GLN A 211 19.78 -1.57 -14.42
C GLN A 211 19.17 -1.62 -15.83
N ASN A 212 17.93 -1.15 -15.96
CA ASN A 212 17.14 -1.24 -17.17
C ASN A 212 17.27 -0.03 -18.09
N ASP A 213 17.97 1.03 -17.67
CA ASP A 213 18.07 2.31 -18.37
C ASP A 213 16.70 2.91 -18.71
N ASN A 214 15.73 2.79 -17.81
CA ASN A 214 14.31 3.08 -18.07
C ASN A 214 13.65 3.98 -17.02
N TRP A 215 14.39 4.94 -16.45
CA TRP A 215 13.79 5.95 -15.56
C TRP A 215 12.61 6.72 -16.17
N ASP A 216 12.60 6.87 -17.50
CA ASP A 216 11.49 7.49 -18.24
C ASP A 216 10.19 6.65 -18.14
N HIS A 217 10.30 5.35 -17.88
CA HIS A 217 9.16 4.47 -17.68
C HIS A 217 8.38 4.85 -16.43
N MET A 218 9.07 5.04 -15.30
CA MET A 218 8.45 5.50 -14.06
C MET A 218 7.91 6.92 -14.20
N GLU A 219 8.64 7.80 -14.89
CA GLU A 219 8.18 9.17 -15.17
C GLU A 219 6.84 9.17 -15.94
N LYS A 220 6.73 8.37 -17.00
CA LYS A 220 5.50 8.21 -17.79
C LYS A 220 4.34 7.65 -16.96
N LEU A 221 4.60 6.67 -16.10
CA LEU A 221 3.58 6.12 -15.20
C LEU A 221 3.07 7.20 -14.25
N LEU A 222 3.99 7.92 -13.57
CA LEU A 222 3.63 8.97 -12.64
C LEU A 222 2.88 10.12 -13.32
N ASP A 223 3.34 10.58 -14.49
CA ASP A 223 2.67 11.62 -15.29
C ASP A 223 1.25 11.24 -15.69
N LYS A 224 1.04 9.96 -16.01
CA LYS A 224 -0.28 9.43 -16.38
C LYS A 224 -1.23 9.44 -15.18
N VAL A 225 -0.79 8.95 -14.02
CA VAL A 225 -1.66 8.71 -12.88
C VAL A 225 -1.80 9.89 -11.94
N ALA A 226 -0.89 10.86 -11.95
CA ALA A 226 -0.89 11.99 -11.00
C ALA A 226 -1.98 13.04 -11.28
N PHE A 227 -2.26 13.85 -10.26
CA PHE A 227 -3.16 15.01 -10.29
C PHE A 227 -4.58 14.71 -10.80
N LYS A 228 -5.12 13.54 -10.47
CA LYS A 228 -6.51 13.19 -10.75
C LYS A 228 -7.36 13.46 -9.51
N ASP A 229 -8.42 14.25 -9.67
CA ASP A 229 -9.27 14.69 -8.55
C ASP A 229 -10.06 13.53 -7.92
N ASP A 230 -10.29 12.46 -8.69
CA ASP A 230 -11.00 11.25 -8.30
C ASP A 230 -10.09 10.13 -7.78
N VAL A 231 -8.77 10.38 -7.70
CA VAL A 231 -7.76 9.43 -7.17
C VAL A 231 -7.25 9.90 -5.82
N TRP A 232 -7.30 9.01 -4.84
CA TRP A 232 -6.63 9.19 -3.56
C TRP A 232 -5.19 8.67 -3.62
N TYR A 233 -4.21 9.57 -3.52
CA TYR A 233 -2.79 9.21 -3.43
C TYR A 233 -2.41 9.00 -1.96
N ALA A 234 -2.14 7.75 -1.60
CA ALA A 234 -1.98 7.34 -0.21
C ALA A 234 -0.77 6.44 -0.04
N THR A 235 -0.25 6.35 1.19
CA THR A 235 0.70 5.30 1.55
C THR A 235 -0.05 4.00 1.87
N ASN A 236 0.65 2.87 1.90
CA ASN A 236 0.07 1.58 2.25
C ASN A 236 -0.60 1.58 3.63
N GLY A 237 0.06 2.17 4.63
CA GLY A 237 -0.49 2.29 5.99
C GLY A 237 -1.74 3.15 6.05
N GLN A 238 -1.85 4.19 5.22
CA GLN A 238 -3.09 4.99 5.13
C GLN A 238 -4.23 4.18 4.53
N ILE A 239 -3.99 3.43 3.46
CA ILE A 239 -4.99 2.55 2.84
C ILE A 239 -5.43 1.47 3.81
N GLN A 240 -4.49 0.78 4.44
CA GLN A 240 -4.81 -0.26 5.42
C GLN A 240 -5.62 0.31 6.60
N SER A 241 -5.20 1.44 7.17
CA SER A 241 -5.89 2.08 8.29
C SER A 241 -7.31 2.51 7.92
N TYR A 242 -7.51 3.04 6.72
CA TYR A 242 -8.83 3.47 6.23
C TYR A 242 -9.76 2.26 6.03
N VAL A 243 -9.27 1.19 5.41
CA VAL A 243 -10.06 -0.04 5.21
C VAL A 243 -10.36 -0.72 6.55
N ASP A 244 -9.42 -0.72 7.50
CA ASP A 244 -9.64 -1.25 8.84
C ASP A 244 -10.70 -0.44 9.61
N ALA A 245 -10.71 0.89 9.46
CA ALA A 245 -11.76 1.73 10.03
C ALA A 245 -13.14 1.45 9.41
N TYR A 246 -13.22 1.25 8.09
CA TYR A 246 -14.44 0.79 7.42
C TYR A 246 -14.94 -0.56 7.97
N ARG A 247 -14.03 -1.52 8.17
CA ARG A 247 -14.38 -2.86 8.70
C ARG A 247 -14.87 -2.83 10.15
N LYS A 248 -14.59 -1.75 10.87
CA LYS A 248 -15.04 -1.52 12.27
C LYS A 248 -16.37 -0.80 12.37
N LEU A 249 -16.98 -0.38 11.26
CA LEU A 249 -18.32 0.21 11.27
C LEU A 249 -19.36 -0.79 11.80
N ILE A 250 -20.35 -0.28 12.52
CA ILE A 250 -21.40 -1.08 13.15
C ILE A 250 -22.74 -0.75 12.48
N PHE A 251 -23.30 -1.72 11.75
CA PHE A 251 -24.51 -1.56 10.98
C PHE A 251 -25.75 -2.00 11.77
N SER A 252 -26.87 -1.30 11.57
CA SER A 252 -28.17 -1.76 12.05
C SER A 252 -28.61 -3.01 11.28
N VAL A 253 -29.34 -3.93 11.94
CA VAL A 253 -29.76 -5.21 11.33
C VAL A 253 -30.69 -5.00 10.13
N ASP A 254 -31.46 -3.91 10.11
CA ASP A 254 -32.32 -3.51 8.99
C ASP A 254 -31.56 -2.77 7.87
N SER A 255 -30.25 -2.58 8.00
CA SER A 255 -29.37 -1.93 7.01
C SER A 255 -29.77 -0.48 6.66
N THR A 256 -30.41 0.24 7.59
CA THR A 256 -30.80 1.64 7.39
C THR A 256 -29.84 2.64 8.02
N LYS A 257 -29.07 2.21 9.02
CA LYS A 257 -28.17 3.08 9.80
C LYS A 257 -26.82 2.43 10.02
N VAL A 258 -25.82 3.27 10.20
CA VAL A 258 -24.45 2.85 10.51
C VAL A 258 -23.86 3.77 11.57
N PHE A 259 -23.20 3.17 12.57
CA PHE A 259 -22.42 3.86 13.58
C PHE A 259 -20.94 3.72 13.28
N ASN A 260 -20.19 4.82 13.36
CA ASN A 260 -18.74 4.82 13.20
C ASN A 260 -18.04 4.97 14.56
N PRO A 261 -17.51 3.88 15.15
CA PRO A 261 -16.79 3.93 16.43
C PRO A 261 -15.34 4.41 16.31
N THR A 262 -14.88 4.76 15.10
CA THR A 262 -13.47 5.09 14.82
C THR A 262 -13.25 6.61 14.80
N CYS A 263 -11.98 7.03 14.69
CA CYS A 263 -11.60 8.43 14.52
C CYS A 263 -11.48 8.89 13.05
N THR A 264 -11.88 8.05 12.08
CA THR A 264 -11.75 8.32 10.64
C THR A 264 -13.12 8.42 10.00
N SER A 265 -13.41 9.49 9.25
CA SER A 265 -14.61 9.55 8.40
C SER A 265 -14.55 8.47 7.31
N ILE A 266 -15.64 7.74 7.11
CA ILE A 266 -15.71 6.68 6.09
C ILE A 266 -16.81 7.01 5.07
N TRP A 267 -16.48 6.88 3.79
CA TRP A 267 -17.45 7.07 2.71
C TRP A 267 -18.03 5.73 2.27
N LEU A 268 -19.36 5.67 2.23
CA LEU A 268 -20.12 4.50 1.80
C LEU A 268 -20.96 4.83 0.57
N GLY A 269 -21.16 3.86 -0.31
CA GLY A 269 -21.99 3.99 -1.51
C GLY A 269 -22.45 2.64 -2.07
N GLY A 270 -23.08 2.69 -3.24
CA GLY A 270 -23.52 1.52 -3.98
C GLY A 270 -22.52 1.10 -5.06
N ILE A 271 -22.66 -0.11 -5.59
CA ILE A 271 -21.91 -0.57 -6.78
C ILE A 271 -22.48 0.09 -8.04
N PHE A 272 -23.80 0.30 -8.09
CA PHE A 272 -24.53 0.84 -9.24
C PHE A 272 -24.95 2.31 -9.06
N SER A 273 -24.36 3.03 -8.10
CA SER A 273 -24.67 4.43 -7.82
C SER A 273 -23.42 5.19 -7.45
N GLU A 274 -23.28 6.39 -8.01
CA GLU A 274 -22.17 7.32 -7.69
C GLU A 274 -22.43 8.14 -6.42
N LYS A 275 -23.64 8.05 -5.85
CA LYS A 275 -23.96 8.72 -4.59
C LYS A 275 -23.21 8.04 -3.46
N THR A 276 -22.57 8.86 -2.64
CA THR A 276 -21.93 8.43 -1.40
C THR A 276 -22.51 9.17 -0.21
N VAL A 277 -22.32 8.59 0.97
CA VAL A 277 -22.62 9.20 2.25
C VAL A 277 -21.37 9.14 3.12
N GLU A 278 -21.03 10.25 3.79
CA GLU A 278 -19.97 10.30 4.77
C GLU A 278 -20.51 9.86 6.14
N VAL A 279 -19.86 8.86 6.75
CA VAL A 279 -20.11 8.42 8.11
C VAL A 279 -19.02 8.96 9.02
N LYS A 280 -19.33 10.04 9.74
CA LYS A 280 -18.37 10.77 10.57
C LYS A 280 -18.00 10.02 11.86
N PRO A 281 -16.79 10.26 12.41
CA PRO A 281 -16.37 9.71 13.71
C PRO A 281 -17.39 9.93 14.82
N GLY A 282 -17.77 8.87 15.53
CA GLY A 282 -18.66 8.93 16.68
C GLY A 282 -20.14 9.21 16.35
N GLU A 283 -20.51 9.23 15.06
CA GLU A 283 -21.88 9.53 14.63
C GLU A 283 -22.63 8.29 14.15
N ILE A 284 -23.96 8.33 14.28
CA ILE A 284 -24.89 7.43 13.59
C ILE A 284 -25.38 8.15 12.34
N THR A 285 -25.21 7.54 11.18
CA THR A 285 -25.62 8.08 9.88
C THR A 285 -26.68 7.21 9.23
N GLU A 286 -27.66 7.83 8.57
CA GLU A 286 -28.63 7.11 7.72
C GLU A 286 -27.98 6.74 6.39
N LEU A 287 -28.13 5.48 5.98
CA LEU A 287 -27.61 4.98 4.72
C LEU A 287 -28.49 5.42 3.55
N LEU A 288 -27.87 5.49 2.36
CA LEU A 288 -28.61 5.73 1.13
C LEU A 288 -29.60 4.56 0.87
N PRO A 289 -30.85 4.83 0.46
CA PRO A 289 -31.85 3.80 0.22
C PRO A 289 -31.38 2.72 -0.75
N ALA A 290 -31.76 1.47 -0.50
CA ALA A 290 -31.43 0.35 -1.37
C ALA A 290 -31.93 0.60 -2.81
N ILE A 291 -31.16 0.12 -3.78
CA ILE A 291 -31.46 0.27 -5.21
C ILE A 291 -32.00 -1.06 -5.72
N GLU A 292 -33.11 -1.02 -6.46
CA GLU A 292 -33.65 -2.18 -7.15
C GLU A 292 -32.83 -2.47 -8.41
N MET A 293 -32.38 -3.71 -8.55
CA MET A 293 -31.59 -4.22 -9.68
C MET A 293 -32.42 -5.10 -10.61
#